data_AF-A0A963IPU7-F1
#
_entry.id   AF-A0A963IPU7-F1
#
_cell.length_a   1.000
_cell.length_b   1.000
_cell.length_c   1.000
_cell.angle_alpha   90.00
_cell.angle_beta   90.00
_cell.angle_gamma   90.00
#
_symmetry.space_group_name_H-M   'P 1'
#
loop_
_entity.id
_entity.type
_entity.pdbx_description
1 polymer ?
#
loop_
_entity_poly.entity_id
_entity_poly.type
_entity_poly.pdbx_seq_one_letter_code
_entity_poly.pdbx_strand_id
1 'polypeptide(L)' 'PVRNWSSPRSGASYPVEIEIRLGELTLRTAPVLDDQELSTRRPAPVVYWEGLVHVEGGLRGRGYLEMTGYAAHLQL' A
#
# COMPACT_ATOMS: atom_id res chain seq x y z
N PRO A 1 -2.91 -7.53 7.98
CA PRO A 1 -1.63 -6.88 7.57
C PRO A 1 -0.46 -7.64 8.19
N VAL A 2 0.64 -7.80 7.46
CA VAL A 2 1.83 -8.50 7.96
C VAL A 2 2.84 -7.50 8.54
N ARG A 3 3.07 -6.40 7.83
CA ARG A 3 3.92 -5.30 8.27
C ARG A 3 3.29 -3.97 7.90
N ASN A 4 3.41 -3.00 8.80
CA ASN A 4 3.05 -1.62 8.54
C ASN A 4 4.31 -0.77 8.40
N TRP A 5 4.23 0.27 7.58
CA TRP A 5 5.18 1.38 7.53
C TRP A 5 4.46 2.66 7.89
N SER A 6 5.07 3.47 8.76
CA SER A 6 4.54 4.76 9.16
C SER A 6 5.24 5.88 8.39
N SER A 7 4.46 6.70 7.71
CA SER A 7 4.99 7.86 7.00
C SER A 7 5.47 8.92 7.99
N PRO A 8 6.74 9.37 7.92
CA PRO A 8 7.21 10.50 8.71
C PRO A 8 6.64 11.83 8.21
N ARG A 9 6.03 11.88 7.01
CA ARG A 9 5.49 13.11 6.41
C ARG A 9 4.03 13.37 6.80
N SER A 10 3.20 12.33 6.75
CA SER A 10 1.76 12.46 6.98
C SER A 10 1.30 11.87 8.32
N GLY A 11 2.14 11.05 8.96
CA GLY A 11 1.75 10.26 10.13
C GLY A 11 0.89 9.04 9.82
N ALA A 12 0.54 8.80 8.55
CA ALA A 12 -0.23 7.65 8.12
C ALA A 12 0.52 6.33 8.39
N SER A 13 -0.21 5.29 8.79
CA SER A 13 0.33 3.94 8.95
C SER A 13 -0.24 3.02 7.86
N TYR A 14 0.57 2.69 6.88
CA TYR A 14 0.17 1.87 5.73
C TYR A 14 0.55 0.40 5.95
N PRO A 15 -0.36 -0.57 5.69
CA PRO A 15 -0.01 -1.98 5.69
C PRO A 15 0.73 -2.36 4.41
N VAL A 16 2.02 -2.00 4.32
CA VAL A 16 2.82 -2.17 3.11
C VAL A 16 3.13 -3.64 2.77
N GLU A 17 2.98 -4.56 3.73
CA GLU A 17 2.97 -6.00 3.47
C GLU A 17 1.63 -6.63 3.86
N ILE A 18 1.01 -7.33 2.92
CA ILE A 18 -0.33 -7.90 3.06
C ILE A 18 -0.32 -9.36 2.64
N GLU A 19 -0.97 -10.21 3.43
CA GLU A 19 -1.38 -11.54 2.99
C GLU A 19 -2.78 -11.42 2.38
N ILE A 20 -2.93 -11.87 1.15
CA ILE A 20 -4.18 -11.85 0.38
C ILE A 20 -4.60 -13.30 0.16
N ARG A 21 -5.82 -13.64 0.56
CA ARG A 21 -6.41 -14.96 0.33
C ARG A 21 -7.44 -14.88 -0.79
N LEU A 22 -7.25 -15.69 -1.83
CA LEU A 22 -8.09 -15.79 -3.02
C LEU A 22 -8.50 -17.25 -3.21
N GLY A 23 -9.59 -17.67 -2.56
CA GLY A 23 -9.94 -19.09 -2.48
C GLY A 23 -8.86 -19.88 -1.73
N GLU A 24 -8.34 -20.95 -2.35
CA GLU A 24 -7.23 -21.75 -1.80
C GLU A 24 -5.85 -21.09 -1.99
N LEU A 25 -5.78 -20.01 -2.77
CA LEU A 25 -4.53 -19.30 -3.03
C LEU A 25 -4.22 -18.32 -1.91
N THR A 26 -3.02 -18.42 -1.34
CA THR A 26 -2.48 -17.39 -0.45
C THR A 26 -1.32 -16.69 -1.15
N LEU A 27 -1.44 -15.37 -1.27
CA LEU A 27 -0.42 -14.49 -1.83
C LEU A 27 0.10 -13.57 -0.74
N ARG A 28 1.39 -13.22 -0.80
CA ARG A 28 1.97 -12.16 0.02
C ARG A 28 2.56 -11.09 -0.88
N THR A 29 2.31 -9.84 -0.52
CA THR A 29 2.94 -8.69 -1.14
C THR A 29 4.07 -8.17 -0.27
N ALA A 30 5.20 -7.80 -0.89
CA ALA A 30 6.31 -7.13 -0.24
C ALA A 30 6.70 -5.88 -1.04
N PRO A 31 6.81 -4.69 -0.40
CA PRO A 31 7.12 -3.47 -1.11
C PRO A 31 8.59 -3.48 -1.56
N VAL A 32 8.85 -2.91 -2.75
CA VAL A 32 10.24 -2.70 -3.21
C VAL A 32 10.94 -1.64 -2.35
N LEU A 33 10.19 -0.61 -1.95
CA LEU A 33 10.59 0.42 -1.00
C LEU A 33 9.42 0.71 -0.06
N ASP A 34 9.72 0.95 1.21
CA ASP A 34 8.71 1.31 2.20
C ASP A 34 8.05 2.66 1.89
N ASP A 35 8.88 3.65 1.56
CA ASP A 35 8.44 5.02 1.33
C ASP A 35 8.04 5.24 -0.14
N GLN A 36 6.79 4.94 -0.44
CA GLN A 36 6.13 5.21 -1.72
C GLN A 36 4.83 6.00 -1.51
N GLU A 37 4.78 6.85 -0.48
CA GLU A 37 3.66 7.76 -0.24
C GLU A 37 3.74 9.00 -1.14
N LEU A 38 2.64 9.26 -1.83
CA LEU A 38 2.42 10.40 -2.70
C LEU A 38 1.43 11.38 -2.07
N SER A 39 1.66 12.66 -2.33
CA SER A 39 0.73 13.74 -1.97
C SER A 39 0.42 14.57 -3.20
N THR A 40 -0.86 14.59 -3.59
CA THR A 40 -1.36 15.41 -4.70
C THR A 40 -1.90 16.73 -4.16
N ARG A 41 -1.91 17.76 -5.02
CA ARG A 41 -2.38 19.10 -4.66
C ARG A 41 -3.60 19.56 -5.46
N ARG A 42 -3.93 18.89 -6.58
CA ARG A 42 -5.05 19.22 -7.47
C ARG A 42 -5.56 17.93 -8.13
N PRO A 43 -6.86 17.82 -8.44
CA PRO A 43 -7.94 18.79 -8.18
C PRO A 43 -8.36 18.87 -6.70
N ALA A 44 -8.07 17.85 -5.89
CA ALA A 44 -8.23 17.84 -4.44
C ALA A 44 -6.97 17.25 -3.77
N PRO A 45 -6.58 17.71 -2.58
CA PRO A 45 -5.44 17.15 -1.88
C PRO A 45 -5.75 15.73 -1.40
N VAL A 46 -4.99 14.76 -1.89
CA VAL A 46 -5.04 13.36 -1.42
C VAL A 46 -3.64 12.92 -1.05
N VAL A 47 -3.52 12.23 0.08
CA VAL A 47 -2.31 11.52 0.47
C VAL A 47 -2.60 10.04 0.42
N TYR A 48 -1.80 9.31 -0.35
CA TYR A 48 -2.00 7.90 -0.61
C TYR A 48 -0.66 7.21 -0.83
N TRP A 49 -0.61 5.92 -0.55
CA TRP A 49 0.57 5.10 -0.83
C TRP A 49 0.32 4.38 -2.14
N GLU A 50 1.22 4.54 -3.10
CA GLU A 50 1.15 3.89 -4.41
C GLU A 50 2.53 3.40 -4.76
N GLY A 51 2.71 2.08 -4.77
CA GLY A 51 4.06 1.54 -4.81
C GLY A 51 4.17 0.16 -5.43
N LEU A 52 5.35 -0.07 -6.00
CA LEU A 52 5.77 -1.34 -6.56
C LEU A 52 5.90 -2.38 -5.46
N VAL A 53 5.37 -3.58 -5.74
CA VAL A 53 5.47 -4.74 -4.87
C VAL A 53 5.95 -5.98 -5.61
N HIS A 54 6.68 -6.82 -4.91
CA HIS A 54 6.84 -8.23 -5.25
C HIS A 54 5.64 -9.01 -4.74
N VAL A 55 5.22 -10.02 -5.50
CA VAL A 55 4.17 -10.97 -5.11
C VAL A 55 4.80 -12.35 -5.01
N GLU A 56 4.50 -13.05 -3.93
CA GLU A 56 4.96 -14.42 -3.67
C GLU A 56 3.83 -15.27 -3.06
N GLY A 57 4.13 -16.56 -2.83
CA GLY A 57 3.16 -17.56 -2.38
C GLY A 57 2.69 -18.43 -3.53
N GLY A 58 1.37 -18.59 -3.67
CA GLY A 58 0.80 -19.42 -4.73
C GLY A 58 0.98 -18.87 -6.16
N LEU A 59 1.39 -17.61 -6.31
CA LEU A 59 1.89 -17.01 -7.55
C LEU A 59 3.16 -16.21 -7.24
N ARG A 60 4.00 -16.01 -8.26
CA ARG A 60 5.19 -15.15 -8.16
C ARG A 60 5.16 -14.09 -9.25
N GLY A 61 5.43 -12.84 -8.88
CA GLY A 61 5.37 -11.75 -9.84
C GLY A 61 5.73 -10.39 -9.25
N ARG A 62 5.35 -9.36 -10.01
CA ARG A 62 5.48 -7.95 -9.65
C ARG A 62 4.14 -7.26 -9.89
N GLY A 63 3.82 -6.27 -9.08
CA GLY A 63 2.57 -5.52 -9.19
C GLY A 63 2.68 -4.14 -8.53
N TYR A 64 1.53 -3.52 -8.34
CA TYR A 64 1.35 -2.29 -7.59
C TYR A 64 0.32 -2.50 -6.49
N LEU A 65 0.52 -1.82 -5.36
CA LEU A 65 -0.55 -1.59 -4.38
C LEU A 65 -0.83 -0.10 -4.32
N GLU A 66 -2.11 0.23 -4.24
CA GLU A 66 -2.61 1.57 -3.98
C GLU A 66 -3.43 1.55 -2.69
N MET A 67 -3.16 2.48 -1.78
CA MET A 67 -3.78 2.58 -0.47
C MET A 67 -4.11 4.03 -0.16
N THR A 68 -5.40 4.33 -0.11
CA THR A 68 -5.94 5.66 0.16
C THR A 68 -6.63 5.67 1.55
N GLY A 69 -6.87 6.86 2.11
CA GLY A 69 -7.64 6.99 3.36
C GLY A 69 -6.88 6.78 4.67
N TYR A 70 -5.57 6.49 4.63
CA TYR A 70 -4.75 6.23 5.83
C TYR A 70 -4.16 7.51 6.48
N ALA A 71 -4.01 8.59 5.72
CA ALA A 71 -3.51 9.87 6.23
C ALA A 71 -4.63 10.79 6.72
N ALA A 72 -5.79 10.72 6.05
CA ALA A 72 -7.01 11.42 6.39
C ALA A 72 -8.18 10.71 5.71
N HIS A 73 -9.40 10.90 6.22
CA HIS A 73 -10.59 10.39 5.56
C HIS A 73 -10.71 10.98 4.14
N LEU A 74 -10.96 10.11 3.16
CA LEU A 74 -11.32 10.53 1.82
C LEU A 74 -12.65 11.29 1.88
N GLN A 75 -12.66 12.52 1.36
CA GLN A 75 -13.88 13.22 1.06
C GLN A 75 -14.26 12.87 -0.39
N LEU A 76 -15.32 12.08 -0.54
CA LEU A 76 -15.88 11.65 -1.82
C LEU A 76 -16.96 12.63 -2.29
#